data_AF-A0A2M8QPS7-F1
#
_entry.id   AF-A0A2M8QPS7-F1
#
_cell.length_a   1.000
_cell.length_b   1.000
_cell.length_c   1.000
_cell.angle_alpha   90.00
_cell.angle_beta   90.00
_cell.angle_gamma   90.00
#
_symmetry.space_group_name_H-M   'P 1'
#
loop_
_entity.id
_entity.type
_entity.pdbx_description
1 polymer ?
#
loop_
_entity_poly.entity_id
_entity_poly.type
_entity_poly.pdbx_seq_one_letter_code
_entity_poly.pdbx_strand_id
1 'polypeptide(L)'
;MALCAYRNPEWLSAVYAMVDEVCIQDGALPPGTIGTLARLIDTADGDRSTDSFIPRAQAMLLTIHRLRASLTQTDCQAAAIRGELRQMCNDWIRSARFC
;
A
#
# COMPACT_ATOMS: atom_id res chain seq x y z
N MET A 1 2.38 -27.68 0.46
CA MET A 1 2.99 -26.36 0.69
C MET A 1 1.98 -25.57 1.52
N ALA A 2 2.37 -25.23 2.75
CA ALA A 2 1.47 -24.67 3.74
C ALA A 2 1.04 -23.25 3.32
N LEU A 3 -0.28 -23.00 3.35
CA LEU A 3 -0.87 -21.68 3.38
C LEU A 3 -0.42 -21.00 4.69
N CYS A 4 0.63 -20.19 4.65
CA CYS A 4 0.91 -19.12 5.60
C CYS A 4 -0.29 -18.17 5.63
N ALA A 5 -1.35 -18.61 6.30
CA ALA A 5 -2.46 -17.78 6.71
C ALA A 5 -1.89 -16.60 7.49
N TYR A 6 -1.73 -15.47 6.80
CA TYR A 6 -1.35 -14.21 7.41
C TYR A 6 -2.25 -13.99 8.61
N ARG A 7 -1.65 -13.71 9.77
CA ARG A 7 -2.34 -13.74 11.07
C ARG A 7 -3.47 -12.70 11.15
N ASN A 8 -3.46 -11.69 10.30
CA ASN A 8 -4.43 -10.60 10.30
C ASN A 8 -4.98 -10.25 8.89
N PRO A 9 -5.84 -11.11 8.30
CA PRO A 9 -6.38 -10.89 6.94
C PRO A 9 -7.15 -9.56 6.80
N GLU A 10 -7.65 -9.01 7.90
CA GLU A 10 -8.32 -7.71 7.93
C GLU A 10 -7.35 -6.56 7.71
N TRP A 11 -6.15 -6.60 8.32
CA TRP A 11 -5.11 -5.61 8.09
C TRP A 11 -4.67 -5.58 6.62
N LEU A 12 -4.46 -6.76 6.03
CA LEU A 12 -4.12 -6.89 4.61
C LEU A 12 -5.19 -6.29 3.71
N SER A 13 -6.45 -6.59 4.00
CA SER A 13 -7.59 -6.09 3.23
C SER A 13 -7.74 -4.57 3.38
N ALA A 14 -7.51 -4.02 4.56
CA ALA A 14 -7.56 -2.58 4.82
C ALA A 14 -6.44 -1.82 4.10
N VAL A 15 -5.21 -2.33 4.14
CA VAL A 15 -4.09 -1.78 3.37
C VAL A 15 -4.40 -1.83 1.87
N TYR A 16 -4.88 -2.96 1.38
CA TYR A 16 -5.21 -3.13 -0.04
C TYR A 16 -6.30 -2.15 -0.49
N ALA A 17 -7.42 -2.06 0.23
CA ALA A 17 -8.52 -1.17 -0.13
C ALA A 17 -8.08 0.30 -0.20
N MET A 18 -7.22 0.75 0.73
CA MET A 18 -6.69 2.11 0.71
C MET A 18 -5.78 2.38 -0.48
N VAL A 19 -4.88 1.44 -0.82
CA VAL A 19 -3.96 1.63 -1.95
C VAL A 19 -4.71 1.51 -3.29
N ASP A 20 -5.70 0.63 -3.37
CA ASP A 20 -6.54 0.47 -4.57
C ASP A 20 -7.38 1.74 -4.83
N GLU A 21 -7.96 2.35 -3.79
CA GLU A 21 -8.67 3.63 -3.90
C GLU A 21 -7.75 4.73 -4.48
N VAL A 22 -6.50 4.81 -4.00
CA VAL A 22 -5.49 5.75 -4.54
C VAL A 22 -5.13 5.45 -6.00
N CYS A 23 -5.13 4.18 -6.40
CA CYS A 23 -4.85 3.77 -7.77
C CYS A 23 -5.99 4.12 -8.73
N ILE A 24 -7.25 4.07 -8.27
CA ILE A 24 -8.45 4.29 -9.09
C ILE A 24 -8.80 5.78 -9.19
N GLN A 25 -8.56 6.56 -8.14
CA GLN A 25 -8.87 7.98 -8.18
C GLN A 25 -7.95 8.76 -9.12
N ASP A 26 -8.56 9.38 -10.13
CA ASP A 26 -7.89 10.36 -10.98
C ASP A 26 -8.00 11.74 -10.34
N GLY A 27 -7.03 12.07 -9.47
CA GLY A 27 -6.99 13.36 -8.79
C GLY A 27 -6.08 13.41 -7.59
N ALA A 28 -6.37 14.36 -6.70
CA ALA A 28 -5.69 14.50 -5.42
C ALA A 28 -5.92 13.27 -4.54
N LEU A 29 -4.91 12.92 -3.74
CA LEU A 29 -5.02 11.86 -2.75
C LEU A 29 -6.09 12.21 -1.70
N PRO A 30 -6.89 11.22 -1.24
CA PRO A 30 -7.82 11.46 -0.15
C PRO A 30 -7.08 11.99 1.09
N PRO A 31 -7.66 12.96 1.81
CA PRO A 31 -7.04 13.49 3.01
C PRO A 31 -6.93 12.37 4.06
N GLY A 32 -5.75 12.24 4.66
CA GLY A 32 -5.52 11.27 5.72
C GLY A 32 -5.05 9.88 5.26
N THR A 33 -5.08 9.54 3.97
CA THR A 33 -4.65 8.21 3.48
C THR A 33 -3.25 7.84 3.95
N ILE A 34 -2.30 8.76 3.83
CA ILE A 34 -0.91 8.57 4.27
C ILE A 34 -0.86 8.30 5.78
N GLY A 35 -1.57 9.08 6.59
CA GLY A 35 -1.54 8.96 8.05
C GLY A 35 -2.21 7.67 8.54
N THR A 36 -3.33 7.29 7.92
CA THR A 36 -4.04 6.04 8.22
C THR A 36 -3.21 4.82 7.82
N LEU A 37 -2.59 4.84 6.64
CA LEU A 37 -1.73 3.76 6.17
C LEU A 37 -0.48 3.61 7.04
N ALA A 38 0.17 4.71 7.41
CA ALA A 38 1.30 4.69 8.34
C ALA A 38 0.91 4.09 9.70
N ARG A 39 -0.23 4.51 10.28
CA ARG A 39 -0.72 3.96 11.55
C ARG A 39 -1.00 2.46 11.45
N LEU A 40 -1.59 1.98 10.35
CA LEU A 40 -1.80 0.55 10.15
C LEU A 40 -0.47 -0.22 10.14
N ILE A 41 0.54 0.30 9.44
CA ILE A 41 1.87 -0.32 9.39
C ILE A 41 2.49 -0.36 10.79
N ASP A 42 2.46 0.76 11.52
CA ASP A 42 3.00 0.84 12.89
C ASP A 42 2.30 -0.13 13.86
N THR A 43 0.99 -0.31 13.70
CA THR A 43 0.21 -1.27 14.51
C THR A 43 0.63 -2.72 14.23
N ALA A 44 0.99 -3.05 12.98
CA ALA A 44 1.46 -4.37 12.61
C ALA A 44 2.93 -4.64 13.01
N ASP A 45 3.77 -3.60 13.03
CA ASP A 45 5.18 -3.67 13.45
C ASP A 45 5.29 -3.87 14.98
N GLY A 46 4.43 -3.20 15.75
CA GLY A 46 4.35 -3.35 17.21
C GLY A 46 3.98 -4.76 17.67
N ASP A 47 3.29 -5.53 16.83
CA ASP A 47 2.84 -6.91 17.14
C ASP A 47 3.93 -7.97 16.86
N ARG A 48 5.17 -7.55 16.55
CA ARG A 48 6.37 -8.40 16.27
C ARG A 48 6.09 -9.55 15.31
N SER A 49 5.33 -9.30 14.26
CA SER A 49 5.16 -10.27 13.18
C SER A 49 6.43 -10.28 12.30
N THR A 50 7.02 -11.46 12.07
CA THR A 50 8.10 -11.66 11.08
C THR A 50 7.52 -11.64 9.67
N ASP A 51 6.68 -10.64 9.39
CA ASP A 51 5.81 -10.64 8.24
C ASP A 51 6.46 -9.95 7.06
N SER A 52 6.67 -10.73 6.00
CA SER A 52 7.23 -10.25 4.73
C SER A 52 6.37 -9.17 4.04
N PHE A 53 5.18 -8.89 4.57
CA PHE A 53 4.24 -7.89 4.08
C PHE A 53 4.47 -6.48 4.63
N ILE A 54 5.10 -6.31 5.80
CA ILE A 54 5.38 -4.99 6.38
C ILE A 54 6.32 -4.16 5.47
N PRO A 55 7.45 -4.69 4.98
CA PRO A 55 8.32 -3.95 4.05
C PRO A 55 7.60 -3.57 2.75
N ARG A 56 6.66 -4.39 2.28
CA ARG A 56 5.85 -4.09 1.09
C ARG A 56 4.86 -2.96 1.34
N ALA A 57 4.24 -2.93 2.53
CA ALA A 57 3.38 -1.84 2.98
C ALA A 57 4.13 -0.51 3.05
N GLN A 58 5.33 -0.53 3.61
CA GLN A 58 6.21 0.63 3.69
C GLN A 58 6.60 1.12 2.30
N ALA A 59 6.92 0.22 1.37
CA ALA A 59 7.22 0.60 0.00
C ALA A 59 6.01 1.27 -0.68
N MET A 60 4.79 0.74 -0.52
CA MET A 60 3.58 1.37 -1.05
C MET A 60 3.32 2.75 -0.44
N LEU A 61 3.52 2.91 0.87
CA LEU A 61 3.40 4.20 1.55
C LEU A 61 4.38 5.23 0.97
N LEU A 62 5.63 4.84 0.71
CA LEU A 62 6.62 5.71 0.07
C LEU A 62 6.19 6.09 -1.35
N THR A 63 5.65 5.17 -2.14
CA THR A 63 5.14 5.44 -3.48
C THR A 63 3.95 6.41 -3.45
N ILE A 64 3.05 6.30 -2.46
CA ILE A 64 1.96 7.26 -2.23
C ILE A 64 2.50 8.66 -1.86
N HIS A 65 3.55 8.73 -1.04
CA HIS A 65 4.23 10.00 -0.75
C HIS A 65 4.80 10.66 -2.01
N ARG A 66 5.44 9.86 -2.89
CA ARG A 66 5.95 10.34 -4.19
C ARG A 66 4.82 10.83 -5.09
N LEU A 67 3.70 10.11 -5.12
CA LEU A 67 2.51 10.51 -5.87
C LEU A 67 1.99 11.86 -5.36
N ARG A 68 1.89 12.05 -4.03
CA ARG A 68 1.48 13.33 -3.44
C ARG A 68 2.39 14.47 -3.88
N ALA A 69 3.70 14.27 -3.79
CA ALA A 69 4.68 15.27 -4.21
C ALA A 69 4.51 15.63 -5.69
N SER A 70 4.38 14.62 -6.57
CA SER A 70 4.18 14.81 -8.01
C SER A 70 2.87 15.55 -8.33
N LEU A 71 1.77 15.21 -7.66
CA LEU A 71 0.48 15.91 -7.80
C LEU A 71 0.56 17.37 -7.34
N THR A 72 1.33 17.65 -6.29
CA THR A 72 1.50 19.01 -5.77
C THR A 72 2.39 19.85 -6.70
N GLN A 73 3.39 19.22 -7.31
CA GLN A 73 4.31 19.85 -8.27
C GLN A 73 3.74 19.94 -9.70
N THR A 74 2.53 19.42 -9.93
CA THR A 74 1.87 19.34 -11.26
C THR A 74 2.77 18.66 -12.31
N ASP A 75 3.50 17.63 -11.88
CA ASP A 75 4.44 16.92 -12.75
C ASP A 75 3.72 15.80 -13.52
N CYS A 76 4.18 15.50 -14.74
CA CYS A 76 3.63 14.44 -15.60
C CYS A 76 3.88 13.02 -15.04
N GLN A 77 4.69 12.90 -13.98
CA GLN A 77 5.07 11.64 -13.36
C GLN A 77 3.94 10.97 -12.55
N ALA A 78 2.87 11.68 -12.21
CA ALA A 78 1.79 11.14 -11.39
C ALA A 78 1.16 9.87 -12.00
N ALA A 79 1.01 9.83 -13.33
CA ALA A 79 0.50 8.66 -14.04
C ALA A 79 1.45 7.45 -13.95
N ALA A 80 2.76 7.68 -14.07
CA ALA A 80 3.77 6.63 -13.95
C ALA A 80 3.82 6.06 -12.52
N ILE A 81 3.76 6.94 -11.51
CA ILE A 81 3.76 6.54 -10.09
C ILE A 81 2.48 5.75 -9.74
N ARG A 82 1.31 6.15 -10.28
CA ARG A 82 0.08 5.34 -10.14
C ARG A 82 0.23 3.96 -10.79
N GLY A 83 0.89 3.87 -11.94
CA GLY A 83 1.20 2.60 -12.60
C GLY A 83 2.07 1.68 -11.73
N GLU A 84 3.14 2.23 -11.14
CA GLU A 84 4.01 1.52 -10.19
C GLU A 84 3.23 1.04 -8.97
N LEU A 85 2.43 1.92 -8.36
CA LEU A 85 1.61 1.58 -7.19
C LEU A 85 0.62 0.44 -7.49
N ARG A 86 0.00 0.46 -8.67
CA ARG A 86 -0.91 -0.59 -9.12
C ARG A 86 -0.19 -1.93 -9.33
N GLN A 87 1.03 -1.90 -9.86
CA GLN A 87 1.84 -3.09 -10.03
C GLN A 87 2.22 -3.70 -8.67
N MET A 88 2.67 -2.87 -7.73
CA MET A 88 2.95 -3.30 -6.36
C MET A 88 1.72 -3.93 -5.69
N CYS A 89 0.53 -3.36 -5.88
CA CYS A 89 -0.74 -3.90 -5.37
C CYS A 89 -1.06 -5.27 -5.95
N ASN A 90 -0.93 -5.42 -7.26
CA ASN A 90 -1.18 -6.69 -7.93
C ASN A 90 -0.19 -7.77 -7.49
N ASP A 91 1.08 -7.43 -7.36
CA ASP A 91 2.13 -8.34 -6.89
C ASP A 91 1.91 -8.76 -5.44
N TRP A 92 1.39 -7.85 -4.61
CA TRP A 92 0.96 -8.16 -3.27
C TRP A 92 -0.18 -9.18 -3.25
N ILE A 93 -1.30 -8.93 -3.95
CA ILE A 93 -2.44 -9.86 -3.96
C ILE A 93 -2.00 -11.25 -4.43
N ARG A 94 -1.18 -11.31 -5.50
CA ARG A 94 -0.64 -12.57 -6.00
C ARG A 94 0.16 -13.27 -4.91
N SER A 95 1.09 -12.57 -4.27
CA SER A 95 1.94 -13.16 -3.24
C SER A 95 1.13 -13.60 -2.01
N ALA A 96 0.14 -12.81 -1.58
CA ALA A 96 -0.73 -13.15 -0.45
C ALA A 96 -1.63 -14.37 -0.73
N ARG A 97 -1.95 -14.67 -2.00
CA ARG A 97 -2.67 -15.89 -2.38
C ARG A 97 -1.80 -17.16 -2.34
N PHE A 98 -0.49 -17.01 -2.44
CA PHE A 98 0.47 -18.12 -2.46
C PHE A 98 1.27 -18.26 -1.16
N CYS A 99 1.11 -17.32 -0.22
CA CYS A 99 1.62 -17.44 1.14
C CYS A 99 0.77 -18.45 1.89
#